data_AF-A0A968F8V8-F1
#
_entry.id   AF-A0A968F8V8-F1
#
_cell.length_a   1.000
_cell.length_b   1.000
_cell.length_c   1.000
_cell.angle_alpha   90.00
_cell.angle_beta   90.00
_cell.angle_gamma   90.00
#
_symmetry.space_group_name_H-M   'P 1'
#
loop_
_entity.id
_entity.type
_entity.pdbx_description
1 polymer ?
#
loop_
_entity_poly.entity_id
_entity_poly.type
_entity_poly.pdbx_seq_one_letter_code
_entity_poly.pdbx_strand_id
1 'polypeptide(L)'
;YTELTADNDLYISITIPSLIVATYGGGTGLSTQKECLELLGCFGKEKVNKLAEVIAGAVLAGELSLASAISSLDWVSSHEQYGRNR
;
A
#
# COMPACT_ATOMS: atom_id res chain seq x y z
N TYR A 1 13.61 -3.36 -3.57
CA TYR A 1 14.98 -2.97 -3.90
C TYR A 1 15.13 -1.50 -3.60
N THR A 2 16.25 -1.09 -3.03
CA THR A 2 16.47 0.29 -2.59
C THR A 2 17.93 0.65 -2.86
N GLU A 3 18.18 1.73 -3.59
CA GLU A 3 19.53 2.21 -3.89
C GLU A 3 19.58 3.74 -4.03
N LEU A 4 20.79 4.30 -3.93
CA LEU A 4 21.09 5.68 -4.28
C LEU A 4 21.44 5.76 -5.76
N THR A 5 20.78 6.62 -6.52
CA THR A 5 21.09 6.82 -7.94
C THR A 5 22.39 7.60 -8.12
N ALA A 6 22.93 7.62 -9.33
CA ALA A 6 24.10 8.45 -9.67
C ALA A 6 23.86 9.95 -9.47
N ASP A 7 22.60 10.39 -9.59
CA ASP A 7 22.15 11.77 -9.39
C ASP A 7 21.85 12.09 -7.90
N ASN A 8 22.16 11.16 -6.99
CA ASN A 8 21.95 11.28 -5.55
C ASN A 8 20.46 11.31 -5.14
N ASP A 9 19.59 10.65 -5.91
CA ASP A 9 18.18 10.41 -5.58
C ASP A 9 17.98 9.04 -4.91
N LEU A 10 16.87 8.89 -4.19
CA LEU A 10 16.44 7.59 -3.67
C LEU A 10 15.65 6.83 -4.74
N TYR A 11 16.19 5.72 -5.23
CA TYR A 11 15.43 4.74 -5.99
C TYR A 11 14.91 3.64 -5.07
N ILE A 12 13.60 3.41 -5.13
CA ILE A 12 12.93 2.33 -4.40
C ILE A 12 11.95 1.62 -5.31
N SER A 13 11.93 0.29 -5.23
CA SER A 13 10.96 -0.55 -5.91
C SER A 13 10.51 -1.69 -5.03
N ILE A 14 9.27 -2.14 -5.23
CA ILE A 14 8.74 -3.35 -4.61
C ILE A 14 8.43 -4.38 -5.69
N THR A 15 8.50 -5.64 -5.34
CA THR A 15 8.07 -6.75 -6.21
C THR A 15 7.18 -7.65 -5.40
N ILE A 16 5.93 -7.79 -5.83
CA ILE A 16 4.96 -8.69 -5.22
C ILE A 16 4.75 -9.85 -6.21
N PRO A 17 5.50 -10.97 -6.07
CA PRO A 17 5.53 -12.01 -7.10
C PRO A 17 4.20 -12.77 -7.22
N SER A 18 3.36 -12.71 -6.19
CA SER A 18 2.12 -13.47 -6.11
C SER A 18 1.02 -12.68 -5.39
N LEU A 19 0.44 -11.69 -6.09
CA LEU A 19 -0.70 -10.92 -5.60
C LEU A 19 -2.02 -11.54 -6.06
N ILE A 20 -2.68 -12.30 -5.18
CA ILE A 20 -4.00 -12.90 -5.46
C ILE A 20 -5.08 -11.90 -5.06
N VAL A 21 -5.74 -11.31 -6.04
CA VAL A 21 -6.77 -10.27 -5.84
C VAL A 21 -7.89 -10.41 -6.87
N ALA A 22 -9.07 -9.90 -6.52
CA ALA A 22 -10.23 -9.90 -7.40
C ALA A 22 -11.04 -8.61 -7.23
N THR A 23 -11.68 -8.17 -8.31
CA THR A 23 -12.62 -7.04 -8.31
C THR A 23 -14.05 -7.46 -8.62
N TYR A 24 -14.28 -8.76 -8.85
CA TYR A 24 -15.57 -9.34 -9.15
C TYR A 24 -15.65 -10.79 -8.63
N GLY A 25 -16.80 -11.17 -8.06
CA GLY A 25 -17.06 -12.49 -7.50
C GLY A 25 -16.63 -12.65 -6.03
N GLY A 26 -17.08 -13.73 -5.40
CA GLY A 26 -16.77 -14.05 -4.00
C GLY A 26 -17.12 -12.90 -3.04
N GLY A 27 -16.20 -12.58 -2.13
CA GLY A 27 -16.39 -11.54 -1.12
C GLY A 27 -16.45 -10.09 -1.64
N THR A 28 -16.13 -9.85 -2.92
CA THR A 28 -16.16 -8.48 -3.50
C THR A 28 -17.56 -7.87 -3.55
N GLY A 29 -18.61 -8.69 -3.48
CA GLY A 29 -20.00 -8.25 -3.51
C GLY A 29 -20.64 -8.02 -2.13
N LEU A 30 -19.93 -8.30 -1.03
CA LEU A 30 -20.40 -7.98 0.32
C LEU A 30 -20.46 -6.46 0.50
N SER A 31 -21.41 -5.96 1.32
CA SER A 31 -21.76 -4.53 1.38
C SER A 31 -20.55 -3.62 1.57
N THR A 32 -19.81 -3.77 2.66
CA THR A 32 -18.69 -2.88 2.98
C THR A 32 -17.49 -3.09 2.06
N GLN A 33 -17.21 -4.32 1.63
CA GLN A 33 -16.14 -4.62 0.68
C GLN A 33 -16.41 -3.99 -0.70
N LYS A 34 -17.67 -4.05 -1.16
CA LYS A 34 -18.10 -3.42 -2.40
C LYS A 34 -17.94 -1.90 -2.32
N GLU A 35 -18.42 -1.27 -1.25
CA GLU A 35 -18.26 0.17 -1.03
C GLU A 35 -16.78 0.60 -1.07
N CYS A 36 -15.90 -0.14 -0.39
CA CYS A 36 -14.45 0.12 -0.46
C CYS A 36 -13.89 0.02 -1.88
N LEU A 37 -14.30 -0.99 -2.66
CA LEU A 37 -13.89 -1.13 -4.05
C LEU A 37 -14.47 -0.02 -4.93
N GLU A 38 -15.69 0.45 -4.68
CA GLU A 38 -16.32 1.56 -5.39
C GLU A 38 -15.61 2.89 -5.09
N LEU A 39 -15.21 3.15 -3.84
CA LEU A 39 -14.41 4.32 -3.45
C LEU A 39 -13.07 4.38 -4.21
N LEU A 40 -12.44 3.23 -4.44
CA LEU A 40 -11.21 3.14 -5.23
C LEU A 40 -11.50 3.14 -6.75
N GLY A 41 -12.76 3.07 -7.16
CA GLY A 41 -13.18 2.90 -8.55
C GLY A 41 -12.65 1.59 -9.15
N CYS A 42 -12.62 0.55 -8.33
CA CYS A 42 -12.09 -0.79 -8.62
C CYS A 42 -13.17 -1.89 -8.55
N PHE A 43 -14.44 -1.58 -8.29
CA PHE A 43 -15.49 -2.61 -8.30
C PHE A 43 -15.88 -3.03 -9.74
N GLY A 44 -16.04 -4.33 -9.97
CA GLY A 44 -16.52 -4.91 -11.22
C GLY A 44 -15.47 -5.63 -12.07
N LYS A 45 -15.91 -6.11 -13.23
CA LYS A 45 -15.03 -6.77 -14.23
C LYS A 45 -14.00 -5.77 -14.78
N GLU A 46 -12.86 -6.28 -15.25
CA GLU A 46 -11.79 -5.50 -15.91
C GLU A 46 -11.10 -4.43 -15.04
N LYS A 47 -11.38 -4.40 -13.73
CA LYS A 47 -10.76 -3.45 -12.78
C LYS A 47 -9.57 -4.02 -12.00
N VAL A 48 -9.25 -5.30 -12.16
CA VAL A 48 -8.27 -6.00 -11.31
C VAL A 48 -6.86 -5.41 -11.39
N ASN A 49 -6.41 -4.99 -12.57
CA ASN A 49 -5.09 -4.39 -12.74
C ASN A 49 -4.99 -3.04 -12.03
N LYS A 50 -6.04 -2.22 -12.08
CA LYS A 50 -6.11 -0.97 -11.32
C LYS A 50 -6.01 -1.23 -9.81
N LEU A 51 -6.73 -2.23 -9.31
CA LEU A 51 -6.63 -2.60 -7.89
C LEU A 51 -5.22 -3.07 -7.54
N ALA A 52 -4.58 -3.87 -8.41
CA ALA A 52 -3.21 -4.33 -8.20
C ALA A 52 -2.21 -3.16 -8.14
N GLU A 53 -2.33 -2.16 -9.01
CA GLU A 53 -1.51 -0.94 -8.99
C GLU A 53 -1.74 -0.12 -7.72
N VAL A 54 -3.00 0.04 -7.28
CA VAL A 54 -3.33 0.73 -6.03
C VAL A 54 -2.70 0.02 -4.83
N ILE A 55 -2.78 -1.32 -4.78
CA ILE A 55 -2.16 -2.12 -3.72
C ILE A 55 -0.63 -1.96 -3.74
N ALA A 56 -0.01 -2.05 -4.91
CA ALA A 56 1.43 -1.86 -5.05
C ALA A 56 1.86 -0.45 -4.60
N GLY A 57 1.13 0.59 -4.99
CA GLY A 57 1.38 1.96 -4.56
C GLY A 57 1.24 2.12 -3.04
N ALA A 58 0.21 1.54 -2.43
CA ALA A 58 0.00 1.58 -0.99
C ALA A 58 1.12 0.86 -0.22
N VAL A 59 1.57 -0.32 -0.70
CA VAL A 59 2.70 -1.04 -0.11
C VAL A 59 3.99 -0.21 -0.22
N LEU A 60 4.30 0.34 -1.39
CA LEU A 60 5.49 1.15 -1.60
C LEU A 60 5.51 2.40 -0.70
N ALA A 61 4.37 3.09 -0.59
CA ALA A 61 4.22 4.25 0.28
C ALA A 61 4.41 3.89 1.76
N GLY A 62 3.86 2.75 2.19
CA GLY A 62 4.05 2.23 3.54
C GLY A 62 5.51 1.92 3.85
N GLU A 63 6.19 1.19 2.96
CA GLU A 63 7.62 0.86 3.09
C GLU A 63 8.49 2.12 3.15
N LEU A 64 8.24 3.10 2.28
CA LEU A 64 8.97 4.37 2.28
C LEU A 64 8.78 5.13 3.61
N SER A 65 7.53 5.24 4.09
CA SER A 65 7.22 5.90 5.34
C SER A 65 7.86 5.21 6.55
N LEU A 66 7.77 3.88 6.59
CA LEU A 66 8.32 3.05 7.67
C LEU A 66 9.84 3.17 7.72
N ALA A 67 10.51 2.97 6.58
CA ALA A 67 11.97 3.06 6.49
C ALA A 67 12.47 4.46 6.88
N SER A 68 11.74 5.51 6.48
CA SER A 68 12.06 6.89 6.85
C SER A 68 11.96 7.10 8.36
N ALA A 69 10.87 6.67 9.01
CA ALA A 69 10.67 6.82 10.45
C ALA A 69 11.71 6.06 11.29
N ILE A 70 12.17 4.90 10.82
CA ILE A 70 13.27 4.17 11.46
C ILE A 70 14.58 4.93 11.29
N SER A 71 14.86 5.40 10.07
CA SER A 71 16.12 6.09 9.74
C SER A 71 16.24 7.45 10.44
N SER A 72 15.13 8.13 10.69
CA SER A 72 15.07 9.41 11.41
C SER A 72 14.93 9.26 12.92
N LEU A 73 14.84 8.03 13.46
CA LEU A 73 14.58 7.73 14.87
C LEU A 73 13.20 8.23 15.38
N ASP A 74 12.27 8.54 14.48
CA ASP A 74 10.92 9.01 14.80
C ASP A 74 9.93 7.86 15.10
N TRP A 75 10.36 6.60 14.93
CA TRP A 75 9.51 5.43 15.10
C TRP A 75 8.80 5.41 16.45
N VAL A 76 9.55 5.55 17.56
CA VAL A 76 8.99 5.44 18.92
C VAL A 76 8.07 6.61 19.24
N SER A 77 8.53 7.85 19.00
CA SER A 77 7.75 9.06 19.28
C SER A 77 6.44 9.08 18.49
N SER A 78 6.46 8.63 17.23
CA SER A 78 5.25 8.49 16.40
C SER A 78 4.26 7.47 16.97
N HIS A 79 4.75 6.34 17.52
CA HIS A 79 3.91 5.34 18.18
C HIS A 79 3.33 5.84 19.50
N GLU A 80 4.11 6.56 20.31
CA GLU A 80 3.62 7.16 21.56
C GLU A 80 2.51 8.17 21.30
N GLN A 81 2.69 9.01 20.28
CA GLN A 81 1.72 10.06 19.95
C GLN A 81 0.47 9.52 19.24
N TYR A 82 0.64 8.63 18.26
CA TYR A 82 -0.44 8.24 17.34
C TYR A 82 -0.87 6.77 17.44
N GLY A 83 -0.08 5.92 18.10
CA GLY A 83 -0.30 4.46 18.17
C GLY A 83 -1.55 4.05 18.94
N ARG A 84 -2.27 5.00 19.57
CA ARG A 84 -3.49 4.75 20.37
C ARG A 84 -3.31 3.62 21.39
N ASN A 85 -2.10 3.49 21.93
CA ASN A 85 -1.76 2.54 22.99
C ASN A 85 -2.70 2.80 24.17
N ARG A 86 -3.64 1.88 24.39
CA ARG A 86 -4.44 1.76 25.61
C ARG A 86 -3.93 0.56 26.38
#